data_AF-A0A951CNS1-F1
#
_entry.id   AF-A0A951CNS1-F1
#
_cell.length_a   1.000
_cell.length_b   1.000
_cell.length_c   1.000
_cell.angle_alpha   90.00
_cell.angle_beta   90.00
_cell.angle_gamma   90.00
#
_symmetry.space_group_name_H-M   'P 1'
#
loop_
_entity.id
_entity.type
_entity.pdbx_description
1 polymer ?
#
loop_
_entity_poly.entity_id
_entity_poly.type
_entity_poly.pdbx_seq_one_letter_code
_entity_poly.pdbx_strand_id
1 'polypeptide(L)'
;MSCESYDLKAYALGELDRPARRDAESHAATCGSCREEMAALRLTLDSLSTLREEEIPRRIAFVSDKVFQPRWWQRLFNPNFAAACVIAAAILVHAFARPSENPAALNQAVVQAQIDAAVNKAVAQVEARHAEETEMIFSEYDKRFAQMYRTAAGLVRQ
;
A
#
# COMPACT_ATOMS: atom_id res chain seq x y z
N MET A 1 -60.60 29.04 -24.68
CA MET A 1 -60.80 27.79 -25.44
C MET A 1 -59.61 26.90 -25.13
N SER A 2 -59.83 25.73 -24.54
CA SER A 2 -58.78 24.83 -24.05
C SER A 2 -58.03 24.22 -25.25
N CYS A 3 -56.73 24.45 -25.34
CA CYS A 3 -55.89 23.83 -26.37
C CYS A 3 -55.66 22.32 -26.10
N GLU A 4 -55.93 21.86 -24.88
CA GLU A 4 -55.70 20.49 -24.40
C GLU A 4 -56.60 19.44 -25.06
N SER A 5 -57.72 19.84 -25.68
CA SER A 5 -58.62 18.92 -26.39
C SER A 5 -58.09 18.48 -27.75
N TYR A 6 -57.04 19.13 -28.28
CA TYR A 6 -56.47 18.84 -29.59
C TYR A 6 -55.12 18.15 -29.44
N ASP A 7 -55.04 16.88 -29.83
CA ASP A 7 -53.80 16.12 -29.80
C ASP A 7 -52.90 16.46 -31.02
N LEU A 8 -52.06 17.48 -30.85
CA LEU A 8 -51.12 17.93 -31.87
C LEU A 8 -50.00 16.89 -32.13
N LYS A 9 -49.69 16.01 -31.17
CA LYS A 9 -48.67 14.97 -31.32
C LYS A 9 -49.17 13.85 -32.20
N ALA A 10 -50.37 13.36 -31.92
CA ALA A 10 -51.02 12.38 -32.78
C ALA A 10 -51.28 12.97 -34.18
N TYR A 11 -51.49 14.30 -34.30
CA TYR A 11 -51.60 14.95 -35.61
C TYR A 11 -50.26 14.88 -36.36
N ALA A 12 -49.17 15.23 -35.68
CA ALA A 12 -47.82 15.22 -36.26
C ALA A 12 -47.36 13.82 -36.67
N LEU A 13 -47.76 12.78 -35.94
CA LEU A 13 -47.49 11.36 -36.25
C LEU A 13 -48.45 10.75 -37.27
N GLY A 14 -49.52 11.46 -37.64
CA GLY A 14 -50.52 10.97 -38.60
C GLY A 14 -51.50 9.93 -38.06
N GLU A 15 -51.68 9.89 -36.73
CA GLU A 15 -52.54 8.93 -36.03
C GLU A 15 -54.00 9.41 -35.88
N LEU A 16 -54.29 10.69 -36.17
CA LEU A 16 -55.67 11.22 -36.15
C LEU A 16 -56.50 10.73 -37.34
N ASP A 17 -57.79 10.53 -37.07
CA ASP A 17 -58.79 10.35 -38.12
C ASP A 17 -59.01 11.66 -38.91
N ARG A 18 -59.60 11.52 -40.11
CA ARG A 18 -59.84 12.65 -41.02
C ARG A 18 -60.63 13.82 -40.40
N PRO A 19 -61.70 13.61 -39.60
CA PRO A 19 -62.41 14.72 -38.99
C PRO A 19 -61.58 15.42 -37.91
N ALA A 20 -60.97 14.69 -36.96
CA ALA A 20 -60.17 15.34 -35.91
C ALA A 20 -58.96 16.07 -36.48
N ARG A 21 -58.39 15.57 -37.59
CA ARG A 21 -57.30 16.24 -38.30
C ARG A 21 -57.70 17.64 -38.81
N ARG A 22 -58.89 17.76 -39.42
CA ARG A 22 -59.40 19.05 -39.92
C ARG A 22 -59.68 20.01 -38.76
N ASP A 23 -60.20 19.48 -37.66
CA ASP A 23 -60.51 20.28 -36.48
C ASP A 23 -59.21 20.83 -35.84
N ALA A 24 -58.16 20.01 -35.73
CA ALA A 24 -56.85 20.45 -35.25
C ALA A 24 -56.20 21.50 -36.17
N GLU A 25 -56.30 21.34 -37.49
CA GLU A 25 -55.82 22.33 -38.47
C GLU A 25 -56.58 23.66 -38.36
N SER A 26 -57.90 23.61 -38.18
CA SER A 26 -58.74 24.79 -37.99
C SER A 26 -58.40 25.54 -36.69
N HIS A 27 -58.08 24.79 -35.62
CA HIS A 27 -57.68 25.35 -34.35
C HIS A 27 -56.29 25.99 -34.43
N ALA A 28 -55.31 25.31 -35.02
CA ALA A 28 -53.97 25.86 -35.21
C ALA A 28 -53.99 27.12 -36.11
N ALA A 29 -54.88 27.20 -37.11
CA ALA A 29 -55.00 28.41 -37.92
C ALA A 29 -55.38 29.66 -37.09
N THR A 30 -56.08 29.48 -35.97
CA THR A 30 -56.55 30.59 -35.11
C THR A 30 -55.73 30.76 -33.82
N CYS A 31 -55.05 29.70 -33.36
CA CYS A 31 -54.29 29.69 -32.11
C CYS A 31 -52.76 29.77 -32.33
N GLY A 32 -52.11 30.82 -31.83
CA GLY A 32 -50.67 31.02 -31.97
C GLY A 32 -49.81 29.94 -31.29
N SER A 33 -50.14 29.58 -30.04
CA SER A 33 -49.39 28.58 -29.27
C SER A 33 -49.42 27.21 -29.92
N CYS A 34 -50.57 26.79 -30.45
CA CYS A 34 -50.69 25.52 -31.16
C CYS A 34 -49.88 25.49 -32.47
N ARG A 35 -49.73 26.62 -33.17
CA ARG A 35 -48.86 26.70 -34.36
C ARG A 35 -47.39 26.54 -33.99
N GLU A 36 -46.95 27.19 -32.92
CA GLU A 36 -45.58 27.08 -32.43
C GLU A 36 -45.25 25.65 -32.01
N GLU A 37 -46.16 25.00 -31.28
CA GLU A 37 -46.01 23.59 -30.90
C GLU A 37 -45.95 22.66 -32.13
N MET A 38 -46.84 22.86 -33.12
CA MET A 38 -46.80 22.09 -34.37
C MET A 38 -45.49 22.30 -35.14
N ALA A 39 -44.96 23.52 -35.16
CA ALA A 39 -43.67 23.81 -35.79
C ALA A 39 -42.52 23.09 -35.08
N ALA A 40 -42.51 23.10 -33.74
CA ALA A 40 -41.51 22.39 -32.94
C ALA A 40 -41.56 20.86 -33.14
N LEU A 41 -42.77 20.28 -33.20
CA LEU A 41 -42.97 18.85 -33.47
C LEU A 41 -42.45 18.47 -34.86
N ARG A 42 -42.72 19.30 -35.89
CA ARG A 42 -42.21 19.07 -37.24
C ARG A 42 -40.69 19.12 -37.31
N LEU A 43 -40.07 20.10 -36.66
CA LEU A 43 -38.60 20.20 -36.60
C LEU A 43 -37.98 18.98 -35.92
N THR A 44 -38.61 18.48 -34.85
CA THR A 44 -38.15 17.29 -34.13
C THR A 44 -38.26 16.04 -35.01
N LEU A 45 -39.38 15.85 -35.70
CA LEU A 45 -39.58 14.71 -36.61
C LEU A 45 -38.60 14.75 -37.78
N ASP A 46 -38.36 15.93 -38.35
CA ASP A 46 -37.38 16.12 -39.42
C ASP A 46 -35.97 15.77 -38.90
N SER A 47 -35.59 16.27 -37.73
CA SER A 47 -34.32 15.94 -37.08
C SER A 47 -34.18 14.44 -36.85
N LEU A 48 -35.23 13.76 -36.35
CA LEU A 48 -35.23 12.32 -36.15
C LEU A 48 -35.08 11.55 -37.46
N SER A 49 -35.67 12.04 -38.56
CA SER A 49 -35.54 11.41 -39.88
C SER A 49 -34.13 11.47 -40.46
N THR A 50 -33.27 12.37 -39.96
CA THR A 50 -31.85 12.44 -40.37
C THR A 50 -30.97 11.42 -39.66
N LEU A 51 -31.43 10.81 -38.56
CA LEU A 51 -30.65 9.77 -37.90
C LEU A 51 -30.61 8.53 -38.79
N ARG A 52 -29.42 7.91 -38.87
CA ARG A 52 -29.26 6.62 -39.53
C ARG A 52 -30.10 5.58 -38.78
N GLU A 53 -30.91 4.83 -39.52
CA GLU A 53 -31.57 3.64 -38.99
C GLU A 53 -30.48 2.62 -38.64
N GLU A 54 -30.07 2.60 -37.37
CA GLU A 54 -29.14 1.63 -36.84
C GLU A 54 -29.92 0.38 -36.46
N GLU A 55 -29.49 -0.79 -36.95
CA GLU A 55 -30.09 -2.05 -36.55
C GLU A 55 -30.03 -2.20 -35.02
N ILE A 56 -31.17 -2.45 -34.39
CA ILE A 56 -31.23 -2.77 -32.96
C ILE A 56 -30.25 -3.94 -32.71
N PRO A 57 -29.26 -3.80 -31.83
CA PRO A 57 -28.23 -4.80 -31.64
C PRO A 57 -28.88 -6.13 -31.26
N ARG A 58 -28.85 -7.09 -32.17
CA ARG A 58 -29.48 -8.43 -32.01
C ARG A 58 -28.85 -9.25 -30.89
N ARG A 59 -27.75 -8.76 -30.30
CA ARG A 59 -27.06 -9.34 -29.16
C ARG A 59 -26.57 -8.22 -28.26
N ILE A 60 -27.37 -7.89 -27.26
CA ILE A 60 -26.86 -7.35 -26.00
C ILE A 60 -26.00 -8.45 -25.38
N ALA A 61 -24.73 -8.53 -25.77
CA ALA A 61 -23.75 -9.23 -24.96
C ALA A 61 -23.62 -8.40 -23.70
N PHE A 62 -24.34 -8.80 -22.64
CA PHE A 62 -24.08 -8.28 -21.31
C PHE A 62 -22.58 -8.35 -21.08
N VAL A 63 -22.00 -7.24 -20.63
CA VAL A 63 -20.59 -7.11 -20.24
C VAL A 63 -20.32 -8.05 -19.06
N SER A 64 -20.24 -9.34 -19.36
CA SER A 64 -19.88 -10.49 -18.53
C SER A 64 -19.66 -11.71 -19.45
N ASP A 65 -19.26 -11.48 -20.70
CA ASP A 65 -18.95 -12.60 -21.59
C ASP A 65 -17.60 -13.20 -21.18
N LYS A 66 -17.63 -14.49 -20.84
CA LYS A 66 -16.50 -15.31 -20.36
C LYS A 66 -15.41 -15.53 -21.43
N VAL A 67 -15.40 -14.72 -22.49
CA VAL A 67 -14.58 -14.91 -23.70
C VAL A 67 -13.13 -14.47 -23.48
N PHE A 68 -12.85 -13.69 -22.42
CA PHE A 68 -11.50 -13.21 -22.09
C PHE A 68 -10.88 -13.84 -20.83
N GLN A 69 -11.21 -15.09 -20.47
CA GLN A 69 -10.41 -15.76 -19.44
C GLN A 69 -9.15 -16.38 -20.07
N PRO A 70 -7.95 -15.82 -19.82
CA PRO A 70 -6.73 -16.42 -20.33
C PRO A 70 -6.58 -17.81 -19.74
N ARG A 71 -6.32 -18.79 -20.60
CA ARG A 71 -6.02 -20.17 -20.19
C ARG A 71 -4.78 -20.19 -19.30
N TRP A 72 -4.66 -21.16 -18.40
CA TRP A 72 -3.57 -21.18 -17.42
C TRP A 72 -2.17 -21.16 -18.06
N TRP A 73 -1.99 -21.81 -19.22
CA TRP A 73 -0.74 -21.75 -19.99
C TRP A 73 -0.48 -20.38 -20.62
N GLN A 74 -1.52 -19.64 -21.04
CA GLN A 74 -1.36 -18.27 -21.54
C GLN A 74 -0.88 -17.32 -20.44
N ARG A 75 -1.27 -17.57 -19.18
CA ARG A 75 -0.74 -16.80 -18.03
C ARG A 75 0.76 -17.00 -17.83
N LEU A 76 1.28 -18.19 -18.15
CA LEU A 76 2.68 -18.54 -17.98
C LEU A 76 3.58 -17.94 -19.08
N PHE A 77 3.05 -17.76 -20.28
CA PHE A 77 3.76 -17.15 -21.41
C PHE A 77 3.55 -15.63 -21.54
N ASN A 78 2.93 -14.99 -20.55
CA ASN A 78 2.81 -13.55 -20.55
C ASN A 78 4.19 -12.88 -20.37
N PRO A 79 4.45 -11.73 -21.03
CA PRO A 79 5.72 -11.01 -20.91
C PRO A 79 6.05 -10.61 -19.44
N ASN A 80 5.02 -10.45 -18.61
CA ASN A 80 5.17 -10.19 -17.17
C ASN A 80 5.89 -11.34 -16.43
N PHE A 81 5.72 -12.59 -16.88
CA PHE A 81 6.40 -13.74 -16.29
C PHE A 81 7.90 -13.71 -16.61
N ALA A 82 8.27 -13.34 -17.84
CA ALA A 82 9.68 -13.18 -18.22
C ALA A 82 10.36 -12.07 -17.39
N ALA A 83 9.68 -10.93 -17.19
CA ALA A 83 10.17 -9.86 -16.32
C ALA A 83 10.36 -10.35 -14.86
N ALA A 84 9.41 -11.13 -14.33
CA ALA A 84 9.52 -11.71 -12.99
C ALA A 84 10.71 -12.69 -12.88
N CYS A 85 10.96 -13.52 -13.89
CA CYS A 85 12.12 -14.43 -13.92
C CYS A 85 13.45 -13.67 -13.92
N VAL A 86 13.55 -12.57 -14.69
CA VAL A 86 14.75 -11.72 -14.71
C VAL A 86 15.00 -11.09 -13.34
N ILE A 87 13.96 -10.59 -12.67
CA ILE A 87 14.06 -10.03 -11.32
C ILE A 87 14.49 -11.11 -10.31
N ALA A 88 13.87 -12.30 -10.37
CA ALA A 88 14.24 -13.41 -9.48
C ALA A 88 15.70 -13.84 -9.68
N ALA A 89 16.16 -13.94 -10.93
CA ALA A 89 17.55 -14.23 -11.25
C ALA A 89 18.50 -13.14 -10.72
N ALA A 90 18.14 -11.87 -10.86
CA ALA A 90 18.93 -10.76 -10.32
C ALA A 90 19.06 -10.82 -8.79
N ILE A 91 17.98 -11.17 -8.08
CA ILE A 91 17.99 -11.35 -6.61
C ILE A 91 18.91 -12.52 -6.23
N LEU A 92 18.82 -13.67 -6.91
CA LEU A 92 19.66 -14.83 -6.63
C LEU A 92 21.14 -14.53 -6.90
N VAL A 93 21.45 -13.89 -8.04
CA VAL A 93 22.82 -13.46 -8.36
C VAL A 93 23.32 -12.49 -7.29
N HIS A 94 22.50 -11.54 -6.85
CA HIS A 94 22.88 -10.61 -5.80
C HIS A 94 23.17 -11.30 -4.46
N ALA A 95 22.35 -12.29 -4.10
CA ALA A 95 22.52 -13.06 -2.86
C ALA A 95 23.77 -13.94 -2.88
N PHE A 96 24.15 -14.50 -4.03
CA PHE A 96 25.32 -15.38 -4.14
C PHE A 96 26.62 -14.65 -4.50
N ALA A 97 26.56 -13.57 -5.28
CA ALA A 97 27.75 -12.87 -5.78
C ALA A 97 28.24 -11.74 -4.85
N ARG A 98 27.45 -11.34 -3.84
CA ARG A 98 27.92 -10.41 -2.80
C ARG A 98 28.24 -11.18 -1.52
N PRO A 99 29.50 -11.13 -1.03
CA PRO A 99 29.76 -11.47 0.36
C PRO A 99 28.87 -10.59 1.22
N SER A 100 28.13 -11.18 2.15
CA SER A 100 27.34 -10.40 3.10
C SER A 100 28.31 -9.60 3.97
N GLU A 101 28.39 -8.29 3.72
CA GLU A 101 28.92 -7.35 4.71
C GLU A 101 27.91 -7.34 5.85
N ASN A 102 28.00 -8.32 6.75
CA ASN A 102 27.11 -8.47 7.87
C ASN A 102 27.44 -7.33 8.86
N PRO A 103 26.63 -6.27 8.99
CA PRO A 103 26.94 -5.17 9.90
C PRO A 103 26.97 -5.66 11.36
N ALA A 104 26.32 -6.79 11.64
CA ALA A 104 26.40 -7.50 12.90
C ALA A 104 27.82 -7.97 13.26
N ALA A 105 28.65 -8.35 12.28
CA ALA A 105 30.02 -8.82 12.54
C ALA A 105 30.96 -7.66 12.94
N LEU A 106 30.80 -6.49 12.30
CA LEU A 106 31.49 -5.27 12.69
C LEU A 106 31.09 -4.83 14.10
N ASN A 107 29.79 -4.85 14.41
CA ASN A 107 29.28 -4.52 15.73
C ASN A 107 29.78 -5.51 16.81
N GLN A 108 29.89 -6.79 16.49
CA GLN A 108 30.37 -7.80 17.44
C GLN A 108 31.86 -7.61 17.78
N ALA A 109 32.71 -7.26 16.81
CA ALA A 109 34.11 -6.97 17.07
C ALA A 109 34.28 -5.71 17.95
N VAL A 110 33.49 -4.66 17.70
CA VAL A 110 33.52 -3.43 18.50
C VAL A 110 32.99 -3.69 19.93
N VAL A 111 31.90 -4.44 20.06
CA VAL A 111 31.35 -4.81 21.38
C VAL A 111 32.34 -5.66 22.16
N GLN A 112 33.01 -6.63 21.52
CA GLN A 112 34.01 -7.46 22.17
C GLN A 112 35.20 -6.64 22.70
N ALA A 113 35.71 -5.71 21.90
CA ALA A 113 36.79 -4.83 22.31
C ALA A 113 36.41 -3.94 23.51
N GLN A 114 35.16 -3.48 23.58
CA GLN A 114 34.67 -2.71 24.73
C GLN A 114 34.56 -3.56 25.99
N ILE A 115 34.09 -4.80 25.87
CA ILE A 115 34.02 -5.76 26.98
C ILE A 115 35.43 -6.03 27.51
N ASP A 116 36.38 -6.36 26.64
CA ASP A 116 37.76 -6.66 27.05
C ASP A 116 38.41 -5.47 27.77
N ALA A 117 38.20 -4.25 27.26
CA ALA A 117 38.69 -3.04 27.91
C ALA A 117 38.06 -2.82 29.29
N ALA A 118 36.76 -3.04 29.44
CA ALA A 118 36.06 -2.92 30.72
C ALA A 118 36.51 -3.98 31.73
N VAL A 119 36.69 -5.22 31.29
CA VAL A 119 37.16 -6.34 32.11
C VAL A 119 38.58 -6.07 32.59
N ASN A 120 39.51 -5.69 31.70
CA ASN A 120 40.89 -5.38 32.08
C ASN A 120 40.97 -4.25 33.11
N LYS A 121 40.14 -3.21 32.94
CA LYS A 121 40.06 -2.12 33.92
C LYS A 121 39.54 -2.60 35.27
N ALA A 122 38.50 -3.44 35.28
CA ALA A 122 37.94 -3.99 36.52
C ALA A 122 38.95 -4.90 37.23
N VAL A 123 39.64 -5.77 36.50
CA VAL A 123 40.68 -6.66 37.02
C VAL A 123 41.83 -5.85 37.63
N ALA A 124 42.34 -4.83 36.93
CA ALA A 124 43.40 -3.98 37.46
C ALA A 124 43.00 -3.26 38.77
N GLN A 125 41.74 -2.84 38.89
CA GLN A 125 41.24 -2.23 40.14
C GLN A 125 41.13 -3.25 41.28
N VAL A 126 40.76 -4.48 40.99
CA VAL A 126 40.66 -5.56 41.98
C VAL A 126 42.05 -5.99 42.44
N GLU A 127 42.99 -6.15 41.51
CA GLU A 127 44.39 -6.45 41.82
C GLU A 127 45.03 -5.37 42.70
N ALA A 128 44.78 -4.09 42.42
CA ALA A 128 45.26 -2.99 43.25
C ALA A 128 44.71 -3.05 44.69
N ARG A 129 43.40 -3.34 44.86
CA ARG A 129 42.81 -3.50 46.19
C ARG A 129 43.39 -4.71 46.93
N HIS A 130 43.59 -5.83 46.25
CA HIS A 130 44.19 -7.01 46.86
C HIS A 130 45.66 -6.81 47.22
N ALA A 131 46.42 -6.04 46.44
CA ALA A 131 47.79 -5.66 46.79
C ALA A 131 47.82 -4.85 48.09
N GLU A 132 46.93 -3.86 48.23
CA GLU A 132 46.81 -3.07 49.46
C GLU A 132 46.36 -3.93 50.65
N GLU A 133 45.36 -4.80 50.46
CA GLU A 133 44.88 -5.70 51.50
C GLU A 133 45.95 -6.70 51.96
N THR A 134 46.71 -7.27 51.01
CA THR A 134 47.81 -8.19 51.35
C THR A 134 48.94 -7.48 52.09
N GLU A 135 49.31 -6.26 51.70
CA GLU A 135 50.29 -5.46 52.42
C GLU A 135 49.82 -5.16 53.86
N MET A 136 48.55 -4.78 54.04
CA MET A 136 47.96 -4.59 55.37
C MET A 136 48.04 -5.87 56.21
N ILE A 137 47.64 -7.01 55.64
CA ILE A 137 47.69 -8.31 56.31
C ILE A 137 49.12 -8.64 56.75
N PHE A 138 50.11 -8.51 55.87
CA PHE A 138 51.51 -8.79 56.21
C PHE A 138 52.03 -7.85 57.30
N SER A 139 51.69 -6.56 57.24
CA SER A 139 52.09 -5.59 58.26
C SER A 139 51.50 -5.91 59.65
N GLU A 140 50.26 -6.42 59.68
CA GLU A 140 49.59 -6.84 60.90
C GLU A 140 50.23 -8.13 61.47
N TYR A 141 50.57 -9.08 60.61
CA TYR A 141 51.31 -10.28 61.00
C TYR A 141 52.68 -9.93 61.60
N ASP A 142 53.43 -9.02 60.98
CA ASP A 142 54.77 -8.64 61.45
C ASP A 142 54.72 -7.92 62.81
N LYS A 143 53.71 -7.05 63.02
CA LYS A 143 53.43 -6.43 64.33
C LYS A 143 53.11 -7.47 65.39
N ARG A 144 52.25 -8.45 65.09
CA ARG A 144 51.90 -9.54 66.02
C ARG A 144 53.10 -10.42 66.36
N PHE A 145 53.93 -10.75 65.36
CA PHE A 145 55.18 -11.49 65.58
C PHE A 145 56.15 -10.71 66.48
N ALA A 146 56.35 -9.43 66.21
CA ALA A 146 57.20 -8.57 67.04
C ALA A 146 56.68 -8.47 68.49
N GLN A 147 55.37 -8.42 68.70
CA GLN A 147 54.76 -8.48 70.04
C GLN A 147 55.04 -9.82 70.73
N MET A 148 54.86 -10.94 70.03
CA MET A 148 55.11 -12.29 70.56
C MET A 148 56.57 -12.47 71.00
N TYR A 149 57.54 -11.97 70.21
CA TYR A 149 58.95 -12.03 70.61
C TYR A 149 59.25 -11.18 71.84
N ARG A 150 58.64 -10.00 71.99
CA ARG A 150 58.83 -9.15 73.18
C ARG A 150 58.24 -9.80 74.45
N THR A 151 57.07 -10.43 74.36
CA THR A 151 56.47 -11.13 75.50
C THR A 151 57.29 -12.36 75.90
N ALA A 152 57.75 -13.14 74.93
CA ALA A 152 58.64 -14.28 75.17
C ALA A 152 59.99 -13.86 75.77
N ALA A 153 60.63 -12.80 75.26
CA ALA A 153 61.88 -12.28 75.81
C ALA A 153 61.71 -11.67 77.21
N GLY A 154 60.54 -11.09 77.51
CA GLY A 154 60.19 -10.61 78.85
C GLY A 154 60.04 -11.74 79.88
N LEU A 155 59.52 -12.90 79.46
CA LEU A 155 59.37 -14.09 80.31
C LEU A 155 60.71 -14.78 80.64
N VAL A 156 61.74 -14.62 79.81
CA VAL A 156 63.09 -15.21 80.04
C VAL A 156 63.93 -14.40 81.06
N ARG A 157 63.46 -13.21 81.46
CA ARG A 157 64.21 -12.29 82.34
C ARG A 157 63.71 -12.25 83.79
N GLN A 158 62.77 -13.13 84.15
CA GLN A 158 62.31 -13.38 85.53
C GLN A 158 62.83 -14.75 85.99
#